data_AF-A0AAD5VA94-F1
#
_entry.id   AF-A0AAD5VA94-F1
#
_cell.length_a   1.000
_cell.length_b   1.000
_cell.length_c   1.000
_cell.angle_alpha   90.00
_cell.angle_beta   90.00
_cell.angle_gamma   90.00
#
_symmetry.space_group_name_H-M   'P 1'
#
loop_
_entity.id
_entity.type
_entity.pdbx_description
1 polymer ?
#
loop_
_entity_poly.entity_id
_entity_poly.type
_entity_poly.pdbx_seq_one_letter_code
_entity_poly.pdbx_strand_id
1 'polypeptide(L)'
;MPSTTPLLPAQPTDSTDLQTPSLPPPPPGIELTFLLGSAPTEHLRTLHSLYASQVATLVWVAEGESLEVERKGVIVGIALRPVKEPGKDGHLSARERTIFHGVMDMVKELISKE
;
A
#
# COMPACT_ATOMS: atom_id res chain seq x y z
N MET A 1 15.24 -35.64 -4.23
CA MET A 1 14.08 -34.76 -4.02
C MET A 1 14.43 -33.83 -2.86
N PRO A 2 14.57 -32.51 -3.05
CA PRO A 2 14.87 -31.60 -1.94
C PRO A 2 13.70 -31.58 -0.95
N SER A 3 14.03 -31.55 0.34
CA SER A 3 13.07 -31.61 1.46
C SER A 3 12.19 -30.36 1.46
N THR A 4 10.88 -30.52 1.31
CA THR A 4 9.91 -29.42 1.40
C THR A 4 9.68 -29.08 2.86
N THR A 5 10.24 -27.95 3.30
CA THR A 5 9.98 -27.41 4.63
C THR A 5 8.50 -27.03 4.73
N PRO A 6 7.73 -27.60 5.68
CA PRO A 6 6.33 -27.23 5.86
C PRO A 6 6.23 -25.76 6.26
N LEU A 7 5.43 -24.99 5.52
CA LEU A 7 5.10 -23.61 5.86
C LEU A 7 4.40 -23.61 7.23
N LEU A 8 5.01 -22.96 8.22
CA LEU A 8 4.32 -22.70 9.48
C LEU A 8 3.05 -21.86 9.19
N PRO A 9 1.92 -22.15 9.85
CA PRO A 9 0.74 -21.30 9.77
C PRO A 9 1.10 -19.87 10.21
N ALA A 10 0.55 -18.88 9.51
CA ALA A 10 0.80 -17.47 9.76
C ALA A 10 0.54 -17.15 11.25
N GLN A 11 1.56 -16.61 11.92
CA GLN A 11 1.48 -16.21 13.31
C GLN A 11 0.38 -15.13 13.45
N PRO A 12 -0.61 -15.31 14.35
CA PRO A 12 -1.60 -14.27 14.59
C PRO A 12 -0.89 -13.04 15.14
N THR A 13 -0.98 -11.93 14.43
CA THR A 13 -0.42 -10.64 14.85
C THR A 13 -1.10 -10.21 16.15
N ASP A 14 -0.28 -10.13 17.21
CA ASP A 14 -0.69 -9.74 18.56
C ASP A 14 -1.47 -8.42 18.54
N SER A 15 -2.63 -8.46 19.19
CA SER A 15 -3.59 -7.38 19.29
C SER A 15 -3.14 -6.37 20.35
N THR A 16 -2.21 -5.47 20.03
CA THR A 16 -1.92 -4.32 20.90
C THR A 16 -1.35 -3.13 20.12
N ASP A 17 -2.10 -2.60 19.17
CA ASP A 17 -1.99 -1.19 18.81
C ASP A 17 -3.40 -0.62 18.59
N LEU A 18 -3.75 0.37 19.39
CA LEU A 18 -5.06 0.97 19.47
C LEU A 18 -5.40 1.69 18.14
N GLN A 19 -6.42 1.19 17.44
CA GLN A 19 -7.18 1.91 16.41
C GLN A 19 -6.43 2.41 15.17
N THR A 20 -5.39 1.72 14.69
CA THR A 20 -4.96 1.92 13.29
C THR A 20 -5.90 1.11 12.39
N PRO A 21 -6.63 1.73 11.44
CA PRO A 21 -7.43 0.98 10.48
C PRO A 21 -6.50 0.02 9.74
N SER A 22 -6.74 -1.28 9.93
CA SER A 22 -5.90 -2.32 9.34
C SER A 22 -6.07 -2.28 7.82
N LEU A 23 -5.03 -1.78 7.15
CA LEU A 23 -4.95 -1.78 5.69
C LEU A 23 -4.55 -3.17 5.21
N PRO A 24 -5.15 -3.69 4.13
CA PRO A 24 -4.76 -4.99 3.59
C PRO A 24 -3.31 -4.94 3.10
N PRO A 25 -2.51 -5.99 3.31
CA PRO A 25 -1.14 -6.02 2.82
C PRO A 25 -1.12 -6.10 1.28
N PRO A 26 -0.24 -5.35 0.60
CA PRO A 26 -0.10 -5.47 -0.84
C PRO A 26 0.43 -6.85 -1.23
N PRO A 27 -0.01 -7.43 -2.37
CA PRO A 27 0.43 -8.75 -2.77
C PRO A 27 1.93 -8.75 -3.11
N PRO A 28 2.66 -9.84 -2.80
CA PRO A 28 4.12 -9.88 -2.97
C PRO A 28 4.58 -9.82 -4.43
N GLY A 29 3.68 -10.14 -5.38
CA GLY A 29 3.93 -10.07 -6.82
C GLY A 29 3.38 -8.82 -7.49
N ILE A 30 3.09 -7.74 -6.74
CA ILE A 30 2.65 -6.48 -7.37
C ILE A 30 3.81 -5.87 -8.17
N GLU A 31 3.56 -5.59 -9.44
CA GLU A 31 4.51 -4.88 -10.29
C GLU A 31 4.01 -3.44 -10.50
N LEU A 32 4.87 -2.47 -10.18
CA LEU A 32 4.58 -1.05 -10.38
C LEU A 32 5.36 -0.52 -11.56
N THR A 33 4.65 -0.03 -12.57
CA THR A 33 5.24 0.60 -13.76
C THR A 33 5.01 2.10 -13.72
N PHE A 34 6.09 2.88 -13.65
CA PHE A 34 6.01 4.33 -13.68
C PHE A 34 5.70 4.82 -15.10
N LEU A 35 4.49 5.37 -15.31
CA LEU A 35 4.03 5.80 -16.63
C LEU A 35 4.46 7.23 -16.97
N LEU A 36 4.41 8.16 -16.01
CA LEU A 36 4.70 9.57 -16.23
C LEU A 36 5.27 10.26 -14.99
N GLY A 37 6.24 11.14 -15.21
CA GLY A 37 6.90 11.92 -14.16
C GLY A 37 8.02 11.15 -13.45
N SER A 38 8.98 11.89 -12.90
CA SER A 38 10.02 11.35 -12.04
C SER A 38 9.94 11.99 -10.67
N ALA A 39 10.02 11.17 -9.62
CA ALA A 39 10.17 11.70 -8.27
C ALA A 39 11.56 12.35 -8.15
N PRO A 40 11.67 13.59 -7.64
CA PRO A 40 12.94 14.31 -7.58
C PRO A 40 13.90 13.76 -6.52
N THR A 41 13.39 12.95 -5.58
CA THR A 41 14.20 12.28 -4.55
C THR A 41 13.82 10.80 -4.46
N GLU A 42 14.75 9.98 -3.96
CA GLU A 42 14.51 8.56 -3.71
C GLU A 42 13.39 8.34 -2.69
N HIS A 43 13.36 9.14 -1.62
CA HIS A 43 12.29 9.11 -0.61
C HIS A 43 10.90 9.33 -1.21
N LEU A 44 10.76 10.32 -2.11
CA LEU A 44 9.48 10.57 -2.80
C LEU A 44 9.13 9.44 -3.78
N ARG A 45 10.13 8.79 -4.39
CA ARG A 45 9.89 7.61 -5.22
C ARG A 45 9.33 6.46 -4.39
N THR A 46 9.91 6.20 -3.23
CA THR A 46 9.44 5.19 -2.27
C THR A 46 8.02 5.49 -1.81
N LEU A 47 7.73 6.75 -1.48
CA LEU A 47 6.37 7.20 -1.16
C LEU A 47 5.40 6.95 -2.32
N HIS A 48 5.75 7.35 -3.55
CA HIS A 48 4.88 7.10 -4.71
C HIS A 48 4.57 5.61 -4.89
N SER A 49 5.59 4.75 -4.79
CA SER A 49 5.41 3.30 -4.86
C SER A 49 4.48 2.77 -3.76
N LEU A 50 4.66 3.24 -2.52
CA LEU A 50 3.88 2.81 -1.36
C LEU A 50 2.43 3.25 -1.44
N TYR A 51 2.16 4.47 -1.92
CA TYR A 51 0.79 4.92 -2.17
C TYR A 51 0.15 4.15 -3.33
N ALA A 52 0.87 3.97 -4.44
CA ALA A 52 0.33 3.28 -5.62
C ALA A 52 0.00 1.81 -5.32
N SER A 53 0.90 1.08 -4.64
CA SER A 53 0.66 -0.32 -4.28
C SER A 53 -0.52 -0.48 -3.33
N GLN A 54 -0.63 0.40 -2.33
CA GLN A 54 -1.71 0.33 -1.36
C GLN A 54 -3.07 0.67 -1.99
N VAL A 55 -3.13 1.70 -2.83
CA VAL A 55 -4.36 2.06 -3.56
C VAL A 55 -4.80 0.93 -4.48
N ALA A 56 -3.89 0.36 -5.28
CA ALA A 56 -4.19 -0.78 -6.14
C ALA A 56 -4.72 -1.98 -5.32
N THR A 57 -4.13 -2.22 -4.16
CA THR A 57 -4.58 -3.28 -3.24
C THR A 57 -5.99 -3.03 -2.72
N LEU A 58 -6.31 -1.78 -2.31
CA LEU A 58 -7.66 -1.43 -1.86
C LEU A 58 -8.70 -1.63 -2.98
N VAL A 59 -8.38 -1.24 -4.21
CA VAL A 59 -9.26 -1.44 -5.37
C VAL A 59 -9.50 -2.93 -5.61
N TRP A 60 -8.44 -3.76 -5.63
CA TRP A 60 -8.61 -5.20 -5.83
C TRP A 60 -9.38 -5.89 -4.71
N VAL A 61 -9.16 -5.48 -3.45
CA VAL A 61 -9.91 -6.03 -2.31
C VAL A 61 -11.39 -5.66 -2.40
N ALA A 62 -11.71 -4.44 -2.85
CA ALA A 62 -13.09 -4.01 -3.03
C ALA A 62 -13.76 -4.67 -4.24
N GLU A 63 -13.04 -4.87 -5.36
CA GLU A 63 -13.59 -5.47 -6.57
C GLU A 63 -13.85 -6.98 -6.46
N GLY A 64 -13.26 -7.70 -5.51
CA GLY A 64 -13.56 -9.12 -5.38
C GLY A 64 -12.92 -9.87 -4.21
N GLU A 65 -13.79 -10.33 -3.29
CA GLU A 65 -13.63 -11.60 -2.57
C GLU A 65 -13.89 -12.83 -3.47
N SER A 66 -14.25 -12.61 -4.74
CA SER A 66 -14.59 -13.69 -5.67
C SER A 66 -13.34 -14.17 -6.40
N LEU A 67 -12.93 -15.43 -6.13
CA LEU A 67 -11.72 -16.10 -6.60
C LEU A 67 -11.54 -16.17 -8.14
N GLU A 68 -12.51 -15.67 -8.92
CA GLU A 68 -12.57 -15.79 -10.37
C GLU A 68 -12.44 -14.46 -11.13
N VAL A 69 -12.35 -13.31 -10.44
CA VAL A 69 -12.17 -12.02 -11.12
C VAL A 69 -10.69 -11.77 -11.37
N GLU A 70 -10.29 -11.77 -12.64
CA GLU A 70 -8.97 -11.33 -13.09
C GLU A 70 -8.72 -9.90 -12.57
N ARG A 71 -7.66 -9.73 -11.75
CA ARG A 71 -7.31 -8.42 -11.19
C ARG A 71 -7.03 -7.43 -12.32
N LYS A 72 -7.86 -6.40 -12.43
CA LYS A 72 -7.69 -5.37 -13.46
C LYS A 72 -6.44 -4.54 -13.19
N GLY A 73 -5.82 -4.05 -14.26
CA GLY A 73 -4.75 -3.07 -14.16
C GLY A 73 -5.26 -1.78 -13.53
N VAL A 74 -4.58 -1.30 -12.48
CA VAL A 74 -4.91 -0.04 -11.79
C VAL A 74 -3.90 1.03 -12.18
N ILE A 75 -4.39 2.18 -12.65
CA ILE A 75 -3.55 3.34 -12.94
C ILE A 75 -3.75 4.36 -11.82
N VAL A 76 -2.66 4.74 -11.15
CA VAL A 76 -2.69 5.69 -10.02
C VAL A 76 -1.93 6.96 -10.39
N GLY A 77 -2.62 8.10 -10.38
CA GLY A 77 -2.01 9.42 -10.49
C GLY A 77 -1.77 10.02 -9.11
N ILE A 78 -0.52 10.31 -8.76
CA ILE A 78 -0.15 10.80 -7.42
C ILE A 78 0.68 12.08 -7.54
N ALA A 79 0.32 13.10 -6.76
CA ALA A 79 1.08 14.33 -6.62
C ALA A 79 1.30 14.63 -5.13
N LEU A 80 2.50 14.37 -4.62
CA LEU A 80 2.86 14.65 -3.24
C LEU A 80 3.64 15.98 -3.14
N ARG A 81 3.26 16.81 -2.16
CA ARG A 81 4.07 17.99 -1.82
C ARG A 81 5.26 17.54 -0.95
N PRO A 82 6.49 17.99 -1.23
CA PRO A 82 7.64 17.72 -0.37
C PRO A 82 7.40 18.25 1.05
N VAL A 83 7.72 17.43 2.05
CA VAL A 83 7.70 17.83 3.46
C VAL A 83 9.05 18.44 3.83
N LYS A 84 9.07 19.48 4.67
CA LYS A 84 10.32 20.15 5.10
C LYS A 84 11.28 19.21 5.85
N GLU A 85 10.72 18.22 6.54
CA GLU A 85 11.45 17.21 7.31
C GLU A 85 10.99 15.82 6.83
N PRO A 86 11.56 15.31 5.72
CA PRO A 86 11.28 13.95 5.30
C PRO A 86 11.84 12.97 6.33
N GLY A 87 11.25 11.77 6.40
CA GLY A 87 11.84 10.71 7.20
C GLY A 87 13.26 10.37 6.73
N LYS A 88 14.09 9.91 7.68
CA LYS A 88 15.50 9.58 7.43
C LYS A 88 15.66 8.12 7.04
N ASP A 89 16.70 7.84 6.26
CA ASP A 89 17.18 6.48 5.99
C ASP A 89 16.11 5.53 5.42
N GLY A 90 15.28 6.04 4.51
CA GLY A 90 14.22 5.25 3.86
C GLY A 90 12.99 4.96 4.73
N HIS A 91 12.96 5.47 5.97
CA HIS A 91 11.80 5.36 6.85
C HIS A 91 10.87 6.56 6.68
N LEU A 92 9.56 6.34 6.85
CA LEU A 92 8.57 7.41 6.91
C LEU A 92 8.57 8.11 8.26
N SER A 93 8.47 9.44 8.25
CA SER A 93 8.23 10.25 9.45
C SER A 93 6.83 9.96 10.04
N ALA A 94 6.64 10.27 11.33
CA ALA A 94 5.33 10.12 11.98
C ALA A 94 4.23 10.88 11.24
N ARG A 95 4.54 12.10 10.77
CA ARG A 95 3.62 12.93 10.00
C ARG A 95 3.24 12.28 8.67
N GLU A 96 4.20 11.72 7.94
CA GLU A 96 3.94 11.02 6.68
C GLU A 96 3.07 9.79 6.88
N ARG A 97 3.29 9.03 7.97
CA ARG A 97 2.44 7.88 8.33
C ARG A 97 1.01 8.31 8.63
N THR A 98 0.82 9.35 9.43
CA THR A 98 -0.53 9.86 9.74
C THR A 98 -1.26 10.32 8.48
N ILE A 99 -0.57 11.05 7.58
CA ILE A 99 -1.15 11.47 6.31
C ILE A 99 -1.48 10.26 5.43
N PHE A 100 -0.57 9.29 5.34
CA PHE A 100 -0.77 8.08 4.56
C PHE A 100 -2.02 7.33 5.00
N HIS A 101 -2.17 7.06 6.30
CA HIS A 101 -3.37 6.39 6.82
C HIS A 101 -4.64 7.19 6.53
N GLY A 102 -4.65 8.49 6.78
CA GLY A 102 -5.82 9.33 6.49
C GLY A 102 -6.20 9.37 5.00
N VAL A 103 -5.22 9.35 4.10
CA VAL A 103 -5.47 9.24 2.65
C VAL A 103 -6.06 7.87 2.30
N MET A 104 -5.52 6.79 2.86
CA MET A 104 -6.01 5.44 2.59
C MET A 104 -7.43 5.22 3.13
N ASP A 105 -7.76 5.79 4.28
CA ASP A 105 -9.13 5.79 4.80
C ASP A 105 -10.08 6.51 3.86
N MET A 106 -9.70 7.71 3.39
CA MET A 106 -10.49 8.47 2.41
C MET A 106 -10.68 7.69 1.10
N VAL A 107 -9.62 7.05 0.58
CA VAL A 107 -9.70 6.21 -0.62
C VAL A 107 -10.63 5.02 -0.40
N LYS A 108 -10.52 4.34 0.74
CA LYS A 108 -11.37 3.21 1.11
C LYS A 108 -12.84 3.62 1.20
N GLU A 109 -13.14 4.77 1.80
CA GLU A 109 -14.50 5.31 1.85
C GLU A 109 -15.07 5.64 0.47
N LEU A 110 -14.24 6.16 -0.44
CA LEU A 110 -14.65 6.48 -1.80
C LEU A 110 -14.98 5.22 -2.60
N ILE A 111 -14.10 4.21 -2.53
CA ILE A 111 -14.31 2.93 -3.22
C ILE A 111 -15.54 2.19 -2.67
N SER A 112 -15.83 2.33 -1.37
CA SER A 112 -17.01 1.69 -0.75
C SER A 112 -18.35 2.36 -1.08
N LYS A 113 -18.32 3.56 -1.68
CA LYS A 113 -19.53 4.33 -2.06
C LYS A 113 -19.91 4.17 -3.53
N GLU A 114 -19.09 3.52 -4.33
CA GLU A 114 -19.42 3.11 -5.70
C GLU A 114 -20.18 1.78 -5.70
#